data_AF-A0A3E0IYB9-F1
#
_entry.id   AF-A0A3E0IYB9-F1
#
_cell.length_a   1.000
_cell.length_b   1.000
_cell.length_c   1.000
_cell.angle_alpha   90.00
_cell.angle_beta   90.00
_cell.angle_gamma   90.00
#
_symmetry.space_group_name_H-M   'P 1'
#
loop_
_entity.id
_entity.type
_entity.pdbx_description
1 polymer ?
#
loop_
_entity_poly.entity_id
_entity_poly.type
_entity_poly.pdbx_seq_one_letter_code
_entity_poly.pdbx_strand_id
1 'polypeptide(L)'
;MDKCMSLLLIIFSIFFWGCSHGTVYANSNDKPKPIEEFYPEFGGYTTAEEAIKEFEEHFNRDLKLPLRIPPITFTHYLGRFSDLDGAINDSLELMFISEKSPGNHYRIDVRAIEHKIQIPDRYIVKKVNLKNANKAIYMKFSRGPYALVFERDDWQYMLSNDNRISDKVTAEVLVKIANSIDYPSKKKNPF
;
A
#
# COMPACT_ATOMS: atom_id res chain seq x y z
N MET A 1 -53.54 -30.04 10.77
CA MET A 1 -53.63 -28.62 10.37
C MET A 1 -52.43 -28.28 9.47
N ASP A 2 -52.11 -29.17 8.52
CA ASP A 2 -50.72 -29.33 8.06
C ASP A 2 -50.54 -29.12 6.54
N LYS A 3 -51.64 -29.20 5.76
CA LYS A 3 -51.59 -29.02 4.30
C LYS A 3 -51.65 -27.55 3.87
N CYS A 4 -52.44 -26.71 4.54
CA CYS A 4 -52.51 -25.27 4.24
C CYS A 4 -51.23 -24.53 4.64
N MET A 5 -50.59 -24.92 5.75
CA MET A 5 -49.36 -24.28 6.21
C MET A 5 -48.17 -24.62 5.30
N SER A 6 -48.12 -25.86 4.78
CA SER A 6 -47.13 -26.29 3.79
C SER A 6 -47.31 -25.59 2.44
N LEU A 7 -48.54 -25.33 2.00
CA LEU A 7 -48.80 -24.65 0.73
C LEU A 7 -48.38 -23.17 0.78
N LEU A 8 -48.62 -22.50 1.92
CA LEU A 8 -48.23 -21.11 2.17
C LEU A 8 -46.71 -20.93 2.16
N LEU A 9 -45.95 -21.87 2.74
CA LEU A 9 -44.48 -21.84 2.72
C LEU A 9 -43.91 -22.01 1.30
N ILE A 10 -44.51 -22.88 0.48
CA ILE A 10 -44.09 -23.08 -0.91
C ILE A 10 -44.34 -21.82 -1.75
N ILE A 11 -45.50 -21.17 -1.59
CA ILE A 11 -45.82 -19.92 -2.28
C ILE A 11 -44.86 -18.79 -1.87
N PHE A 12 -44.51 -18.69 -0.58
CA PHE A 12 -43.54 -17.71 -0.09
C PHE A 12 -42.14 -17.94 -0.70
N SER A 13 -41.69 -19.19 -0.82
CA SER A 13 -40.40 -19.52 -1.44
C SER A 13 -40.32 -19.21 -2.94
N ILE A 14 -41.44 -19.31 -3.67
CA ILE A 14 -41.51 -18.93 -5.08
C ILE A 14 -41.46 -17.40 -5.26
N PHE A 15 -42.06 -16.65 -4.32
CA PHE A 15 -42.01 -15.18 -4.31
C PHE A 15 -40.59 -14.64 -4.04
N PHE A 16 -39.81 -15.28 -3.17
CA PHE A 16 -38.42 -14.88 -2.91
C PHE A 16 -37.48 -15.19 -4.10
N TRP A 17 -37.76 -16.24 -4.87
CA TRP A 17 -36.94 -16.59 -6.05
C TRP A 17 -37.25 -15.73 -7.28
N GLY A 18 -38.48 -15.22 -7.40
CA GLY A 18 -38.93 -14.46 -8.58
C GLY A 18 -38.53 -12.99 -8.63
N CYS A 19 -38.18 -12.37 -7.50
CA CYS A 19 -38.01 -10.91 -7.41
C CYS A 19 -36.55 -10.41 -7.34
N SER A 20 -35.55 -11.29 -7.43
CA SER A 20 -34.14 -10.93 -7.13
C SER A 20 -33.16 -11.16 -8.29
N HIS A 21 -33.64 -11.12 -9.54
CA HIS A 21 -32.79 -11.17 -10.75
C HIS A 21 -32.95 -9.92 -11.62
N GLY A 22 -32.71 -8.74 -11.03
CA GLY A 22 -32.45 -7.54 -11.81
C GLY A 22 -31.03 -7.61 -12.37
N THR A 23 -30.88 -7.80 -13.68
CA THR A 23 -29.60 -7.61 -14.35
C THR A 23 -29.23 -6.13 -14.28
N VAL A 24 -28.28 -5.76 -13.42
CA VAL A 24 -27.75 -4.40 -13.40
C VAL A 24 -26.66 -4.31 -14.45
N TYR A 25 -26.84 -3.41 -15.42
CA TYR A 25 -25.84 -3.12 -16.44
C TYR A 25 -24.92 -2.02 -15.92
N ALA A 26 -23.61 -2.21 -16.07
CA ALA A 26 -22.67 -1.11 -15.89
C ALA A 26 -22.97 -0.02 -16.93
N ASN A 27 -23.11 1.22 -16.49
CA ASN A 27 -23.34 2.34 -17.39
C ASN A 27 -22.07 2.58 -18.21
N SER A 28 -22.11 2.32 -19.51
CA SER A 28 -20.95 2.52 -20.40
C SER A 28 -20.54 4.00 -20.55
N ASN A 29 -21.37 4.94 -20.07
CA ASN A 29 -21.06 6.36 -20.04
C ASN A 29 -20.32 6.81 -18.78
N ASP A 30 -20.17 5.93 -17.78
CA ASP A 30 -19.39 6.24 -16.59
C ASP A 30 -17.91 6.30 -16.99
N LYS A 31 -17.38 7.53 -17.06
CA LYS A 31 -15.95 7.74 -17.26
C LYS A 31 -15.22 7.55 -15.94
N PRO A 32 -14.03 6.94 -15.95
CA PRO A 32 -13.21 6.88 -14.75
C PRO A 32 -12.88 8.31 -14.30
N LYS A 33 -12.97 8.56 -13.00
CA LYS A 33 -12.52 9.83 -12.43
C LYS A 33 -11.00 9.99 -12.65
N PRO A 34 -10.50 11.21 -12.80
CA PRO A 34 -9.07 11.50 -12.76
C PRO A 34 -8.41 10.92 -11.50
N ILE A 35 -7.11 10.64 -11.56
CA ILE A 35 -6.36 10.08 -10.43
C ILE A 35 -6.43 11.01 -9.22
N GLU A 36 -6.37 12.31 -9.48
CA GLU A 36 -6.42 13.42 -8.54
C GLU A 36 -7.75 13.51 -7.79
N GLU A 37 -8.81 12.90 -8.31
CA GLU A 37 -10.13 12.83 -7.66
C GLU A 37 -10.37 11.44 -7.06
N PHE A 38 -10.04 10.38 -7.80
CA PHE A 38 -10.36 9.01 -7.43
C PHE A 38 -9.68 8.58 -6.11
N TYR A 39 -8.38 8.82 -5.98
CA TYR A 39 -7.64 8.35 -4.81
C TYR A 39 -8.00 9.13 -3.53
N PRO A 40 -8.17 10.47 -3.57
CA PRO A 40 -8.68 11.18 -2.41
C PRO A 40 -10.09 10.76 -2.00
N GLU A 41 -11.02 10.65 -2.94
CA GLU A 41 -12.42 10.38 -2.62
C GLU A 41 -12.65 8.96 -2.11
N PHE A 42 -12.00 7.95 -2.71
CA PHE A 42 -12.28 6.54 -2.41
C PHE A 42 -11.17 5.82 -1.65
N GLY A 43 -9.94 6.31 -1.73
CA GLY A 43 -8.78 5.65 -1.14
C GLY A 43 -8.31 6.27 0.18
N GLY A 44 -8.81 7.45 0.53
CA GLY A 44 -8.34 8.23 1.68
C GLY A 44 -6.93 8.80 1.47
N TYR A 45 -6.56 9.05 0.22
CA TYR A 45 -5.25 9.64 -0.09
C TYR A 45 -5.29 11.17 -0.02
N THR A 46 -4.16 11.75 0.32
CA THR A 46 -3.88 13.17 0.17
C THR A 46 -2.50 13.35 -0.47
N THR A 47 -1.93 14.54 -0.38
CA THR A 47 -0.54 14.83 -0.78
C THR A 47 0.43 13.99 0.04
N ALA A 48 1.59 13.65 -0.54
CA ALA A 48 2.61 12.91 0.19
C ALA A 48 3.10 13.70 1.42
N GLU A 49 3.25 15.01 1.27
CA GLU A 49 3.70 15.93 2.32
C GLU A 49 2.75 15.95 3.52
N GLU A 50 1.44 16.04 3.28
CA GLU A 50 0.45 16.06 4.36
C GLU A 50 0.40 14.72 5.11
N ALA A 51 0.37 13.60 4.39
CA ALA A 51 0.38 12.28 5.02
C ALA A 51 1.66 12.00 5.83
N ILE A 52 2.83 12.45 5.33
CA ILE A 52 4.10 12.34 6.07
C ILE A 52 4.01 13.17 7.35
N LYS A 53 3.55 14.41 7.24
CA LYS A 53 3.44 15.31 8.39
C LYS A 53 2.52 14.73 9.46
N GLU A 54 1.34 14.25 9.10
CA GLU A 54 0.40 13.62 10.04
C GLU A 54 1.01 12.39 10.72
N PHE A 55 1.72 11.56 9.96
CA PHE A 55 2.43 10.40 10.49
C PHE A 55 3.53 10.77 11.48
N GLU A 56 4.37 11.77 11.14
CA GLU A 56 5.42 12.27 12.02
C GLU A 56 4.84 12.89 13.31
N GLU A 57 3.76 13.66 13.19
CA GLU A 57 3.05 14.27 14.32
C GLU A 57 2.42 13.21 15.24
N HIS A 58 1.81 12.17 14.67
CA HIS A 58 1.21 11.06 15.42
C HIS A 58 2.23 10.34 16.30
N PHE A 59 3.40 10.00 15.74
CA PHE A 59 4.45 9.29 16.47
C PHE A 59 5.39 10.22 17.24
N ASN A 60 5.30 11.54 17.01
CA ASN A 60 6.22 12.56 17.52
C ASN A 60 7.69 12.23 17.21
N ARG A 61 7.96 11.82 15.97
CA ARG A 61 9.28 11.37 15.49
C ARG A 61 9.44 11.72 14.01
N ASP A 62 10.61 12.25 13.64
CA ASP A 62 10.94 12.53 12.25
C ASP A 62 11.05 11.24 11.42
N LEU A 63 10.58 11.28 10.19
CA LEU A 63 10.66 10.20 9.22
C LEU A 63 11.74 10.50 8.17
N LYS A 64 12.69 9.57 8.03
CA LYS A 64 13.61 9.57 6.88
C LYS A 64 13.04 8.72 5.75
N LEU A 65 13.17 9.20 4.52
CA LEU A 65 12.76 8.47 3.32
C LEU A 65 13.97 8.26 2.39
N PRO A 66 14.00 7.16 1.61
CA PRO A 66 15.00 6.98 0.56
C PRO A 66 15.07 8.17 -0.41
N LEU A 67 16.28 8.67 -0.70
CA LEU A 67 16.47 9.76 -1.68
C LEU A 67 16.33 9.31 -3.13
N ARG A 68 16.44 8.00 -3.39
CA ARG A 68 16.25 7.43 -4.73
C ARG A 68 14.84 6.88 -4.86
N ILE A 69 14.27 7.04 -6.04
CA ILE A 69 13.06 6.34 -6.48
C ILE A 69 13.42 5.35 -7.62
N PRO A 70 12.52 4.42 -7.98
CA PRO A 70 12.74 3.56 -9.12
C PRO A 70 13.04 4.35 -10.41
N PRO A 71 13.95 3.87 -11.29
CA PRO A 71 14.34 4.56 -12.51
C PRO A 71 13.29 4.41 -13.62
N ILE A 72 12.04 4.75 -13.32
CA ILE A 72 10.89 4.74 -14.22
C ILE A 72 10.06 6.01 -13.99
N THR A 73 9.21 6.36 -14.94
CA THR A 73 8.42 7.59 -14.88
C THR A 73 7.11 7.39 -14.13
N PHE A 74 6.84 8.30 -13.21
CA PHE A 74 5.56 8.47 -12.50
C PHE A 74 4.97 9.83 -12.85
N THR A 75 3.65 9.96 -12.78
CA THR A 75 2.94 11.24 -12.96
C THR A 75 2.36 11.77 -11.66
N HIS A 76 2.06 10.89 -10.69
CA HIS A 76 1.48 11.28 -9.41
C HIS A 76 2.27 10.68 -8.24
N TYR A 77 2.22 11.42 -7.13
CA TYR A 77 2.84 11.13 -5.86
C TYR A 77 1.79 11.45 -4.80
N LEU A 78 1.32 10.43 -4.11
CA LEU A 78 0.23 10.53 -3.14
C LEU A 78 0.65 9.90 -1.83
N GLY A 79 0.04 10.32 -0.73
CA GLY A 79 0.27 9.77 0.59
C GLY A 79 -1.04 9.41 1.28
N ARG A 80 -0.97 8.45 2.19
CA ARG A 80 -2.05 8.13 3.11
C ARG A 80 -1.46 7.71 4.45
N PHE A 81 -1.84 8.41 5.50
CA PHE A 81 -1.68 7.89 6.85
C PHE A 81 -2.97 7.13 7.22
N SER A 82 -2.83 5.94 7.79
CA SER A 82 -3.95 5.19 8.36
C SER A 82 -3.76 5.13 9.86
N ASP A 83 -4.68 5.74 10.60
CA ASP A 83 -4.75 5.81 12.07
C ASP A 83 -5.97 5.02 12.57
N LEU A 84 -5.90 3.69 12.45
CA LEU A 84 -7.01 2.84 12.89
C LEU A 84 -7.04 2.77 14.43
N ASP A 85 -8.12 2.24 15.02
CA ASP A 85 -8.22 2.11 16.48
C ASP A 85 -7.01 1.34 17.06
N GLY A 86 -6.13 2.11 17.72
CA GLY A 86 -4.88 1.66 18.32
C GLY A 86 -3.68 1.65 17.36
N ALA A 87 -2.47 1.86 17.90
CA ALA A 87 -1.27 2.11 17.10
C ALA A 87 -0.71 0.93 16.29
N ILE A 88 -1.19 -0.30 16.51
CA ILE A 88 -0.60 -1.51 15.89
C ILE A 88 -0.77 -1.55 14.37
N ASN A 89 -1.83 -0.94 13.86
CA ASN A 89 -2.13 -0.93 12.44
C ASN A 89 -1.71 0.37 11.76
N ASP A 90 -1.16 1.31 12.52
CA ASP A 90 -0.86 2.63 12.04
C ASP A 90 0.33 2.59 11.09
N SER A 91 0.12 3.16 9.91
CA SER A 91 1.12 3.10 8.86
C SER A 91 0.96 4.24 7.86
N LEU A 92 2.09 4.69 7.35
CA LEU A 92 2.16 5.57 6.21
C LEU A 92 2.30 4.74 4.94
N GLU A 93 1.47 5.01 3.93
CA GLU A 93 1.61 4.53 2.57
C GLU A 93 1.92 5.71 1.66
N LEU A 94 3.07 5.67 0.97
CA LEU A 94 3.40 6.59 -0.11
C LEU A 94 3.29 5.87 -1.44
N MET A 95 2.51 6.45 -2.36
CA MET A 95 2.15 5.83 -3.63
C MET A 95 2.66 6.66 -4.81
N PHE A 96 3.34 5.98 -5.72
CA PHE A 96 3.92 6.53 -6.94
C PHE A 96 3.29 5.80 -8.13
N ILE A 97 2.52 6.52 -8.94
CA ILE A 97 1.78 5.95 -10.06
C ILE A 97 1.96 6.75 -11.35
N SER A 98 1.80 6.08 -12.49
CA SER A 98 1.83 6.70 -13.80
C SER A 98 0.51 6.52 -14.53
N GLU A 99 -0.09 7.64 -14.92
CA GLU A 99 -1.29 7.67 -15.76
C GLU A 99 -1.03 7.03 -17.14
N LYS A 100 0.12 7.35 -17.74
CA LYS A 100 0.52 6.85 -19.06
C LYS A 100 1.03 5.42 -19.04
N SER A 101 1.37 4.89 -17.87
CA SER A 101 1.92 3.55 -17.72
C SER A 101 1.38 2.92 -16.44
N PRO A 102 0.14 2.38 -16.43
CA PRO A 102 -0.51 1.88 -15.21
C PRO A 102 0.20 0.71 -14.51
N GLY A 103 1.20 0.10 -15.17
CA GLY A 103 2.11 -0.87 -14.55
C GLY A 103 3.18 -0.24 -13.67
N ASN A 104 3.51 1.03 -13.90
CA ASN A 104 4.43 1.80 -13.08
C ASN A 104 3.71 2.22 -11.80
N HIS A 105 3.67 1.30 -10.85
CA HIS A 105 3.13 1.50 -9.52
C HIS A 105 4.18 1.02 -8.51
N TYR A 106 4.66 1.97 -7.71
CA TYR A 106 5.62 1.76 -6.65
C TYR A 106 5.07 2.31 -5.33
N ARG A 107 5.36 1.63 -4.22
CA ARG A 107 4.91 2.05 -2.90
C ARG A 107 6.01 1.96 -1.86
N ILE A 108 5.93 2.86 -0.89
CA ILE A 108 6.70 2.82 0.34
C ILE A 108 5.70 2.76 1.48
N ASP A 109 5.66 1.62 2.17
CA ASP A 109 4.89 1.48 3.40
C ASP A 109 5.84 1.61 4.59
N VAL A 110 5.46 2.40 5.59
CA VAL A 110 6.26 2.65 6.80
C VAL A 110 5.45 2.38 8.05
N ARG A 111 6.06 1.67 9.01
CA ARG A 111 5.49 1.35 10.32
C ARG A 111 6.51 1.60 11.42
N ALA A 112 6.02 2.00 12.59
CA ALA A 112 6.85 2.04 13.80
C ALA A 112 7.42 0.65 14.10
N ILE A 113 8.68 0.58 14.55
CA ILE A 113 9.38 -0.70 14.75
C ILE A 113 8.72 -1.58 15.82
N GLU A 114 8.10 -0.96 16.83
CA GLU A 114 7.27 -1.60 17.84
C GLU A 114 6.03 -2.31 17.27
N HIS A 115 5.60 -1.92 16.07
CA HIS A 115 4.44 -2.46 15.34
C HIS A 115 4.81 -3.10 14.01
N LYS A 116 6.08 -3.54 13.90
CA LYS A 116 6.61 -4.13 12.67
C LYS A 116 5.88 -5.40 12.24
N ILE A 117 5.79 -5.59 10.93
CA ILE A 117 5.25 -6.80 10.33
C ILE A 117 6.31 -7.89 10.37
N GLN A 118 5.95 -9.04 10.95
CA GLN A 118 6.75 -10.25 10.83
C GLN A 118 6.49 -10.89 9.46
N ILE A 119 7.55 -11.24 8.74
CA ILE A 119 7.44 -11.85 7.41
C ILE A 119 7.54 -13.38 7.53
N PRO A 120 6.45 -14.13 7.22
CA PRO A 120 6.51 -15.59 7.19
C PRO A 120 7.54 -16.12 6.19
N ASP A 121 8.30 -17.15 6.56
CA ASP A 121 9.35 -17.75 5.72
C ASP A 121 8.87 -18.15 4.33
N ARG A 122 7.61 -18.59 4.20
CA ARG A 122 7.00 -18.96 2.91
C ARG A 122 6.95 -17.83 1.88
N TYR A 123 7.04 -16.58 2.31
CA TYR A 123 7.06 -15.42 1.41
C TYR A 123 8.47 -14.91 1.14
N ILE A 124 9.48 -15.38 1.88
CA ILE A 124 10.86 -14.93 1.75
C ILE A 124 11.45 -15.55 0.49
N VAL A 125 11.87 -14.71 -0.44
CA VAL A 125 12.60 -15.12 -1.65
C VAL A 125 14.10 -15.17 -1.34
N LYS A 126 14.64 -14.10 -0.74
CA LYS A 126 16.04 -14.04 -0.30
C LYS A 126 16.24 -13.00 0.79
N LYS A 127 17.27 -13.19 1.63
CA LYS A 127 17.79 -12.17 2.55
C LYS A 127 18.96 -11.46 1.86
N VAL A 128 19.01 -10.14 1.95
CA VAL A 128 20.05 -9.31 1.30
C VAL A 128 20.69 -8.38 2.32
N ASN A 129 21.98 -8.11 2.17
CA ASN A 129 22.69 -7.18 3.03
C ASN A 129 22.56 -5.75 2.47
N LEU A 130 22.28 -4.81 3.36
CA LEU A 130 22.37 -3.38 3.09
C LEU A 130 23.78 -2.86 3.39
N LYS A 131 24.11 -1.66 2.89
CA LYS A 131 25.45 -1.05 3.04
C LYS A 131 25.85 -0.82 4.49
N ASN A 132 24.88 -0.60 5.37
CA ASN A 132 25.09 -0.37 6.80
C ASN A 132 25.18 -1.67 7.62
N ALA A 133 25.37 -2.82 6.97
CA ALA A 133 25.36 -4.16 7.57
C ALA A 133 24.00 -4.67 8.10
N ASN A 134 22.92 -3.87 8.00
CA ASN A 134 21.57 -4.38 8.28
C ASN A 134 21.14 -5.37 7.19
N LYS A 135 20.26 -6.31 7.56
CA LYS A 135 19.64 -7.25 6.63
C LYS A 135 18.29 -6.70 6.17
N ALA A 136 18.00 -6.92 4.90
CA ALA A 136 16.67 -6.75 4.33
C ALA A 136 16.13 -8.09 3.84
N ILE A 137 14.82 -8.20 3.79
CA ILE A 137 14.09 -9.37 3.31
C ILE A 137 13.48 -9.00 1.96
N TYR A 138 13.91 -9.70 0.90
CA TYR A 138 13.21 -9.67 -0.38
C TYR A 138 12.15 -10.75 -0.38
N MET A 139 10.91 -10.36 -0.59
CA MET A 139 9.74 -11.24 -0.46
C MET A 139 8.81 -11.14 -1.66
N LYS A 140 7.95 -12.14 -1.78
CA LYS A 140 6.91 -12.24 -2.79
C LYS A 140 5.58 -12.58 -2.14
N PHE A 141 4.58 -11.70 -2.29
CA PHE A 141 3.21 -12.02 -1.92
C PHE A 141 2.65 -13.10 -2.87
N SER A 142 1.89 -14.08 -2.35
CA SER A 142 1.38 -15.24 -3.13
C SER A 142 0.74 -14.89 -4.47
N ARG A 143 0.04 -13.76 -4.55
CA ARG A 143 -0.57 -13.23 -5.77
C ARG A 143 -0.33 -11.72 -5.92
N GLY A 144 0.68 -11.20 -5.25
CA GLY A 144 0.90 -9.77 -5.11
C GLY A 144 2.28 -9.32 -5.59
N PRO A 145 2.66 -8.07 -5.28
CA PRO A 145 3.92 -7.48 -5.71
C PRO A 145 5.14 -8.21 -5.14
N TYR A 146 6.32 -7.91 -5.69
CA TYR A 146 7.56 -8.13 -4.96
C TYR A 146 7.76 -6.98 -3.98
N ALA A 147 8.41 -7.25 -2.84
CA ALA A 147 8.74 -6.23 -1.88
C ALA A 147 10.10 -6.45 -1.23
N LEU A 148 10.76 -5.35 -0.86
CA LEU A 148 11.95 -5.33 -0.02
C LEU A 148 11.57 -4.73 1.34
N VAL A 149 11.69 -5.51 2.40
CA VAL A 149 11.42 -5.09 3.78
C VAL A 149 12.75 -4.87 4.50
N PHE A 150 12.92 -3.72 5.14
CA PHE A 150 14.12 -3.42 5.93
C PHE A 150 13.80 -2.50 7.09
N GLU A 151 14.68 -2.48 8.08
CA GLU A 151 14.55 -1.67 9.29
C GLU A 151 15.61 -0.55 9.26
N ARG A 152 15.21 0.66 9.64
CA ARG A 152 16.11 1.81 9.81
C ARG A 152 15.60 2.70 10.93
N ASP A 153 16.51 3.06 11.84
CA ASP A 153 16.17 3.82 13.04
C ASP A 153 14.97 3.16 13.75
N ASP A 154 13.90 3.91 14.05
CA ASP A 154 12.69 3.40 14.71
C ASP A 154 11.59 2.93 13.74
N TRP A 155 11.94 2.67 12.48
CA TRP A 155 10.98 2.39 11.41
C TRP A 155 11.26 1.08 10.67
N GLN A 156 10.20 0.37 10.32
CA GLN A 156 10.20 -0.69 9.31
C GLN A 156 9.65 -0.12 7.99
N TYR A 157 10.40 -0.32 6.91
CA TYR A 157 10.05 0.07 5.56
C TYR A 157 9.73 -1.16 4.72
N MET A 158 8.71 -1.05 3.86
CA MET A 158 8.44 -2.00 2.80
C MET A 158 8.36 -1.26 1.47
N LEU A 159 9.33 -1.53 0.59
CA LEU A 159 9.35 -0.99 -0.76
C LEU A 159 8.72 -2.04 -1.67
N SER A 160 7.58 -1.73 -2.29
CA SER A 160 6.88 -2.68 -3.16
C SER A 160 6.65 -2.12 -4.56
N ASN A 161 6.68 -3.00 -5.56
CA ASN A 161 6.44 -2.64 -6.95
C ASN A 161 5.55 -3.66 -7.65
N ASP A 162 4.74 -3.19 -8.58
CA ASP A 162 3.90 -4.05 -9.41
C ASP A 162 4.74 -5.14 -10.12
N ASN A 163 4.13 -6.31 -10.28
CA ASN A 163 4.78 -7.44 -10.96
C ASN A 163 5.09 -7.17 -12.42
N ARG A 164 4.30 -6.31 -13.07
CA ARG A 164 4.47 -5.91 -14.47
C ARG A 164 5.76 -5.13 -14.73
N ILE A 165 6.42 -4.67 -13.67
CA ILE A 165 7.69 -3.91 -13.75
C ILE A 165 8.83 -4.60 -13.00
N SER A 166 8.70 -5.87 -12.60
CA SER A 166 9.73 -6.56 -11.81
C SER A 166 11.03 -6.82 -12.57
N ASP A 167 10.99 -6.77 -13.90
CA ASP A 167 12.15 -6.80 -14.80
C ASP A 167 12.93 -5.47 -14.79
N LYS A 168 12.23 -4.35 -14.61
CA LYS A 168 12.81 -2.99 -14.56
C LYS A 168 13.19 -2.58 -13.14
N VAL A 169 12.36 -2.93 -12.16
CA VAL A 169 12.55 -2.66 -10.74
C VAL A 169 12.87 -3.98 -10.04
N THR A 170 14.13 -4.38 -10.16
CA THR A 170 14.63 -5.63 -9.58
C THR A 170 14.90 -5.49 -8.08
N ALA A 171 15.16 -6.60 -7.39
CA ALA A 171 15.62 -6.59 -6.00
C ALA A 171 16.84 -5.69 -5.79
N GLU A 172 17.77 -5.68 -6.74
CA GLU A 172 19.00 -4.88 -6.70
C GLU A 172 18.70 -3.38 -6.83
N VAL A 173 17.66 -3.02 -7.60
CA VAL A 173 17.16 -1.63 -7.66
C VAL A 173 16.55 -1.22 -6.33
N LEU A 174 15.69 -2.06 -5.73
CA LEU A 174 15.11 -1.79 -4.42
C LEU A 174 16.18 -1.67 -3.33
N VAL A 175 17.23 -2.49 -3.37
CA VAL A 175 18.38 -2.38 -2.45
C VAL A 175 19.15 -1.06 -2.65
N LYS A 176 19.33 -0.61 -3.89
CA LYS A 176 19.94 0.71 -4.17
C LYS A 176 19.08 1.85 -3.62
N ILE A 177 17.76 1.71 -3.68
CA ILE A 177 16.82 2.66 -3.10
C ILE A 177 16.93 2.64 -1.57
N ALA A 178 16.79 1.49 -0.93
CA ALA A 178 16.92 1.36 0.54
C ALA A 178 18.24 1.95 1.07
N ASN A 179 19.36 1.71 0.35
CA ASN A 179 20.67 2.25 0.72
C ASN A 179 20.83 3.77 0.51
N SER A 180 19.85 4.44 -0.10
CA SER A 180 19.86 5.90 -0.27
C SER A 180 19.23 6.66 0.90
N ILE A 181 18.76 5.95 1.93
CA ILE A 181 18.19 6.54 3.14
C ILE A 181 19.28 7.08 4.10
N ASP A 182 20.52 6.61 3.95
CA ASP A 182 21.67 6.98 4.79
C ASP A 182 22.32 8.28 4.32
N TYR A 183 21.56 9.36 4.31
CA TYR A 183 22.09 10.70 4.06
C TYR A 183 22.28 11.46 5.38
N PRO A 184 23.26 12.38 5.44
CA PRO A 184 23.42 13.23 6.60
C PRO A 184 22.15 14.05 6.82
N SER A 185 21.42 13.80 7.90
CA SER A 185 20.36 14.71 8.35
C SER A 185 21.02 16.01 8.79
N LYS A 186 20.77 17.12 8.10
CA LYS A 186 21.15 18.43 8.63
C LYS A 186 20.38 18.63 9.94
N LYS A 187 21.02 18.40 11.09
CA LYS A 187 20.64 19.15 12.30
C LYS A 187 20.99 20.60 12.01
N LYS A 188 20.00 21.38 11.58
CA LYS A 188 20.05 22.84 11.67
C LYS A 188 19.03 23.27 12.71
N ASN A 189 19.46 23.31 13.96
CA ASN A 189 19.05 24.38 14.86
C ASN A 189 20.31 25.06 15.38
N PRO A 190 20.72 26.19 14.77
CA PRO A 190 21.59 27.17 15.40
C PRO A 190 20.79 28.33 16.03
N PHE A 191 19.51 28.11 16.35
CA PHE A 191 18.68 29.04 17.11
C PHE A 191 18.08 28.31 18.31
#